data_AF-C6E9N2-F1
#
_entry.id   AF-C6E9N2-F1
#
_cell.length_a   1.000
_cell.length_b   1.000
_cell.length_c   1.000
_cell.angle_alpha   90.00
_cell.angle_beta   90.00
_cell.angle_gamma   90.00
#
_symmetry.space_group_name_H-M   'P 1'
#
loop_
_entity.id
_entity.type
_entity.pdbx_description
1 polymer ?
#
loop_
_entity_poly.entity_id
_entity_poly.type
_entity_poly.pdbx_seq_one_letter_code
_entity_poly.pdbx_strand_id
1 'polypeptide(L)'
;MRSMMLCIVACFLLLRAAVGEARENCTDCHKLAVSGVHAGVPCLSCHLSESDTLRDPGSASGRAAGCVGCHKGYQALFGRPMGTRVREMGFVARSFGRMDGEFFGKNCNSCHLKGCTDCHGGKGHEIAKPRDRDCFACHKGYFVGTDYYGMAPREDSMRYQRGDTAYGESFLKMTPDLHAEAGLSCADCHSMASLVAGRSSSKGCRDCHEPKLSVVEHRIAAHLEKMECWACHSAWAAQEYGTFYLRFAESPSKDSYRVRRDQASEEYVKSAYLRKQDAPPLGLNGRGKVSPIRPQFIGYFTDIRQDRAVWEENRLLAAEWKAFFPHTVRRGTVMCEGCHDNPRRFLFEPAADRIYQLQADGMTLPSFWDQSGQKVVNGSFLPAARYRELSRKTPAYRRAYLERWQKLIDHVEASSPR
;
A
#
# COMPACT_ATOMS: atom_id res chain seq x y z
N MET A 1 1.53 42.65 -89.43
CA MET A 1 2.79 41.93 -89.72
C MET A 1 3.25 41.21 -88.47
N ARG A 2 3.25 39.87 -88.56
CA ARG A 2 4.09 38.88 -87.84
C ARG A 2 4.19 38.90 -86.30
N SER A 3 3.75 37.76 -85.76
CA SER A 3 4.18 37.05 -84.56
C SER A 3 5.65 37.18 -84.19
N MET A 4 5.94 37.19 -82.88
CA MET A 4 6.96 36.41 -82.14
C MET A 4 7.53 37.21 -80.97
N MET A 5 7.18 36.85 -79.74
CA MET A 5 8.16 36.40 -78.73
C MET A 5 7.43 35.98 -77.45
N LEU A 6 7.30 34.65 -77.33
CA LEU A 6 7.09 33.94 -76.07
C LEU A 6 8.30 34.16 -75.14
N CYS A 7 8.07 33.85 -73.86
CA CYS A 7 9.04 33.65 -72.77
C CYS A 7 9.45 34.91 -72.00
N ILE A 8 8.78 35.12 -70.86
CA ILE A 8 9.30 35.41 -69.50
C ILE A 8 8.13 36.04 -68.70
N VAL A 9 7.07 35.27 -68.46
CA VAL A 9 6.04 35.61 -67.44
C VAL A 9 5.57 34.31 -66.81
N ALA A 10 6.50 33.60 -66.15
CA ALA A 10 6.18 32.39 -65.39
C ALA A 10 7.32 32.05 -64.41
N CYS A 11 7.64 32.97 -63.50
CA CYS A 11 8.36 32.69 -62.25
C CYS A 11 8.28 33.95 -61.40
N PHE A 12 8.15 33.82 -60.08
CA PHE A 12 7.95 34.89 -59.07
C PHE A 12 6.52 35.25 -58.65
N LEU A 13 5.59 34.31 -58.73
CA LEU A 13 4.51 34.23 -57.73
C LEU A 13 4.49 32.82 -57.17
N LEU A 14 4.40 32.72 -55.83
CA LEU A 14 4.44 31.51 -54.98
C LEU A 14 5.80 31.16 -54.35
N LEU A 15 6.47 32.13 -53.71
CA LEU A 15 7.10 31.86 -52.42
C LEU A 15 6.03 32.05 -51.33
N ARG A 16 5.07 31.12 -51.29
CA ARG A 16 4.50 30.75 -49.99
C ARG A 16 5.67 30.10 -49.27
N ALA A 17 6.20 30.78 -48.25
CA ALA A 17 6.99 30.12 -47.23
C ALA A 17 6.11 29.02 -46.65
N ALA A 18 6.22 27.82 -47.23
CA ALA A 18 5.91 26.61 -46.53
C ALA A 18 6.91 26.61 -45.37
N VAL A 19 6.47 27.08 -44.22
CA VAL A 19 7.00 26.60 -42.95
C VAL A 19 6.61 25.13 -42.96
N GLY A 20 7.42 24.32 -43.65
CA GLY A 20 7.37 22.89 -43.51
C GLY A 20 7.75 22.66 -42.06
N GLU A 21 6.77 22.30 -41.23
CA GLU A 21 7.07 21.52 -40.05
C GLU A 21 7.88 20.33 -40.55
N ALA A 22 9.20 20.37 -40.34
CA ALA A 22 10.08 19.28 -40.66
C ALA A 22 9.57 18.09 -39.86
N ARG A 23 8.86 17.17 -40.55
CA ARG A 23 8.31 15.98 -39.93
C ARG A 23 9.49 15.15 -39.46
N GLU A 24 9.51 14.85 -38.17
CA GLU A 24 10.56 14.04 -37.54
C GLU A 24 10.75 12.73 -38.32
N ASN A 25 12.00 12.38 -38.64
CA ASN A 25 12.34 11.16 -39.38
C ASN A 25 12.69 9.99 -38.45
N CYS A 26 12.43 10.14 -37.14
CA CYS A 26 12.79 9.14 -36.14
C CYS A 26 12.23 7.75 -36.50
N THR A 27 11.04 7.69 -37.09
CA THR A 27 10.39 6.43 -37.49
C THR A 27 11.02 5.73 -38.69
N ASP A 28 11.83 6.43 -39.48
CA ASP A 28 12.50 5.87 -40.65
C ASP A 28 13.57 4.86 -40.21
N CYS A 29 14.25 5.17 -39.11
CA CYS A 29 15.26 4.30 -38.48
C CYS A 29 14.68 3.49 -37.31
N HIS A 30 13.88 4.11 -36.44
CA HIS A 30 13.25 3.47 -35.30
C HIS A 30 11.86 2.98 -35.67
N LYS A 31 11.73 1.69 -36.00
CA LYS A 31 10.45 1.03 -36.33
C LYS A 31 9.53 0.90 -35.10
N LEU A 32 9.20 2.01 -34.48
CA LEU A 32 8.42 2.15 -33.27
C LEU A 32 7.26 3.11 -33.57
N ALA A 33 6.09 2.77 -33.03
CA ALA A 33 4.92 3.64 -33.10
C ALA A 33 4.50 4.00 -31.68
N VAL A 34 4.24 5.28 -31.45
CA VAL A 34 3.60 5.73 -30.21
C VAL A 34 2.12 5.39 -30.30
N SER A 35 1.56 4.83 -29.24
CA SER A 35 0.15 4.46 -29.16
C SER A 35 -0.47 4.87 -27.82
N GLY A 36 -1.77 4.61 -27.65
CA GLY A 36 -2.53 5.02 -26.48
C GLY A 36 -2.88 6.50 -26.50
N VAL A 37 -2.84 7.16 -25.34
CA VAL A 37 -3.32 8.55 -25.20
C VAL A 37 -2.38 9.59 -25.82
N HIS A 38 -1.17 9.19 -26.20
CA HIS A 38 -0.17 10.04 -26.86
C HIS A 38 0.11 9.62 -28.32
N ALA A 39 -0.75 8.82 -28.95
CA ALA A 39 -0.50 8.30 -30.31
C ALA A 39 -0.22 9.38 -31.39
N GLY A 40 -0.71 10.61 -31.18
CA GLY A 40 -0.48 11.75 -32.08
C GLY A 40 0.66 12.68 -31.66
N VAL A 41 1.43 12.34 -30.62
CA VAL A 41 2.51 13.20 -30.11
C VAL A 41 3.82 12.87 -30.84
N PRO A 42 4.52 13.86 -31.42
CA PRO A 42 5.81 13.66 -32.07
C PRO A 42 6.86 13.09 -31.10
N CYS A 43 7.80 12.29 -31.61
CA CYS A 43 8.85 11.66 -30.83
C CYS A 43 9.69 12.70 -30.06
N LEU A 44 10.12 13.78 -30.70
CA LEU A 44 10.96 14.80 -30.05
C LEU A 44 10.18 15.63 -29.01
N SER A 45 8.85 15.58 -28.98
CA SER A 45 8.08 16.18 -27.88
C SER A 45 8.35 15.48 -26.54
N CYS A 46 8.65 14.18 -26.57
CA CYS A 46 9.06 13.42 -25.39
C CYS A 46 10.59 13.35 -25.28
N HIS A 47 11.27 13.18 -26.41
CA HIS A 47 12.71 12.93 -26.47
C HIS A 47 13.57 14.20 -26.61
N LEU A 48 12.95 15.38 -26.57
CA LEU A 48 13.53 16.73 -26.69
C LEU A 48 14.02 17.12 -28.08
N SER A 49 15.16 16.57 -28.53
CA SER A 49 15.75 16.93 -29.83
C SER A 49 16.66 15.82 -30.36
N GLU A 50 16.99 15.85 -31.65
CA GLU A 50 17.90 14.88 -32.26
C GLU A 50 19.33 14.97 -31.70
N SER A 51 19.78 16.18 -31.33
CA SER A 51 21.12 16.40 -30.78
C SER A 51 21.23 16.08 -29.29
N ASP A 52 20.11 16.08 -28.56
CA ASP A 52 20.04 15.87 -27.11
C ASP A 52 18.87 14.94 -26.77
N THR A 53 18.86 13.76 -27.39
CA THR A 53 17.75 12.80 -27.29
C THR A 53 17.75 12.14 -25.92
N LEU A 54 16.64 12.29 -25.16
CA LEU A 54 16.48 11.58 -23.88
C LEU A 54 16.26 10.08 -24.10
N ARG A 55 17.08 9.22 -23.51
CA ARG A 55 16.87 7.76 -23.58
C ARG A 55 15.62 7.29 -22.83
N ASP A 56 15.35 7.88 -21.67
CA ASP A 56 14.16 7.60 -20.85
C ASP A 56 13.47 8.92 -20.44
N PRO A 57 12.51 9.40 -21.25
CA PRO A 57 11.89 10.71 -21.05
C PRO A 57 11.02 10.77 -19.78
N GLY A 58 10.59 9.62 -19.25
CA GLY A 58 9.76 9.52 -18.05
C GLY A 58 10.55 9.26 -16.76
N SER A 59 11.87 9.07 -16.84
CA SER A 59 12.71 8.70 -15.70
C SER A 59 12.72 9.75 -14.59
N ALA A 60 12.74 9.30 -13.34
CA ALA A 60 12.89 10.15 -12.16
C ALA A 60 14.27 10.85 -12.14
N SER A 61 15.33 10.17 -12.61
CA SER A 61 16.69 10.73 -12.70
C SER A 61 16.76 11.90 -13.67
N GLY A 62 16.06 11.81 -14.82
CA GLY A 62 15.86 12.91 -15.75
C GLY A 62 14.74 13.88 -15.36
N ARG A 63 14.22 13.79 -14.12
CA ARG A 63 13.08 14.56 -13.60
C ARG A 63 11.84 14.52 -14.49
N ALA A 64 11.68 13.44 -15.26
CA ALA A 64 10.67 13.25 -16.29
C ALA A 64 10.58 14.44 -17.26
N ALA A 65 11.73 14.96 -17.70
CA ALA A 65 11.82 16.14 -18.57
C ALA A 65 10.95 16.02 -19.83
N GLY A 66 10.80 14.82 -20.40
CA GLY A 66 9.92 14.58 -21.56
C GLY A 66 8.43 14.55 -21.26
N CYS A 67 8.01 14.51 -19.99
CA CYS A 67 6.61 14.51 -19.59
C CYS A 67 6.15 15.87 -19.04
N VAL A 68 7.00 16.52 -18.25
CA VAL A 68 6.58 17.65 -17.40
C VAL A 68 6.51 18.98 -18.12
N GLY A 69 6.96 19.05 -19.38
CA GLY A 69 6.71 20.20 -20.27
C GLY A 69 5.20 20.43 -20.47
N CYS A 70 4.44 19.34 -20.65
CA CYS A 70 2.98 19.37 -20.75
C CYS A 70 2.31 19.10 -19.38
N HIS A 71 2.82 18.13 -18.61
CA HIS A 71 2.29 17.77 -17.28
C HIS A 71 2.97 18.56 -16.15
N LYS A 72 2.87 19.89 -16.23
CA LYS A 72 3.58 20.81 -15.32
C LYS A 72 3.23 20.55 -13.85
N GLY A 73 4.24 20.49 -13.00
CA GLY A 73 4.13 20.31 -11.55
C GLY A 73 4.14 18.84 -11.10
N TYR A 74 3.98 17.88 -12.01
CA TYR A 74 3.93 16.46 -11.66
C TYR A 74 5.31 15.89 -11.28
N GLN A 75 6.42 16.55 -11.63
CA GLN A 75 7.76 16.21 -11.14
C GLN A 75 7.85 16.22 -9.61
N ALA A 76 6.97 16.95 -8.92
CA ALA A 76 6.94 16.99 -7.47
C ALA A 76 6.64 15.60 -6.86
N LEU A 77 6.02 14.67 -7.62
CA LEU A 77 5.74 13.31 -7.19
C LEU A 77 7.02 12.56 -6.75
N PHE A 78 8.15 12.81 -7.41
CA PHE A 78 9.43 12.21 -7.06
C PHE A 78 9.93 12.62 -5.67
N GLY A 79 9.47 13.76 -5.14
CA GLY A 79 9.74 14.21 -3.77
C GLY A 79 8.71 13.75 -2.73
N ARG A 80 7.70 12.95 -3.12
CA ARG A 80 6.64 12.45 -2.23
C ARG A 80 6.97 11.03 -1.73
N PRO A 81 6.19 10.45 -0.80
CA PRO A 81 6.48 9.11 -0.25
C PRO A 81 6.65 8.00 -1.29
N MET A 82 5.99 8.07 -2.45
CA MET A 82 6.18 7.06 -3.51
C MET A 82 7.53 7.19 -4.24
N GLY A 83 8.09 8.41 -4.34
CA GLY A 83 9.36 8.68 -5.03
C GLY A 83 10.58 8.71 -4.12
N THR A 84 10.39 8.72 -2.80
CA THR A 84 11.49 8.84 -1.82
C THR A 84 11.49 7.68 -0.85
N ARG A 85 12.67 7.34 -0.31
CA ARG A 85 12.86 6.22 0.64
C ARG A 85 13.32 6.64 2.02
N VAL A 86 13.18 7.93 2.34
CA VAL A 86 13.80 8.54 3.53
C VAL A 86 13.34 7.87 4.82
N ARG A 87 12.06 7.48 4.90
CA ARG A 87 11.49 6.85 6.10
C ARG A 87 12.00 5.42 6.29
N GLU A 88 12.06 4.65 5.20
CA GLU A 88 12.52 3.27 5.16
C GLU A 88 14.02 3.21 5.47
N MET A 89 14.83 4.08 4.85
CA MET A 89 16.26 4.22 5.15
C MET A 89 16.51 4.58 6.61
N GLY A 90 15.77 5.57 7.13
CA GLY A 90 15.86 5.96 8.54
C GLY A 90 15.41 4.86 9.50
N PHE A 91 14.47 3.99 9.09
CA PHE A 91 14.07 2.80 9.84
C PHE A 91 15.16 1.75 9.88
N VAL A 92 15.72 1.40 8.71
CA VAL A 92 16.80 0.41 8.66
C VAL A 92 18.01 0.91 9.43
N ALA A 93 18.45 2.15 9.24
CA ALA A 93 19.61 2.72 9.92
C ALA A 93 19.52 2.62 11.46
N ARG A 94 18.32 2.77 12.04
CA ARG A 94 18.12 2.66 13.50
C ARG A 94 17.86 1.25 14.01
N SER A 95 17.60 0.27 13.13
CA SER A 95 17.23 -1.10 13.46
C SER A 95 18.19 -2.12 12.84
N PHE A 96 17.80 -2.78 11.74
CA PHE A 96 18.58 -3.80 11.03
C PHE A 96 19.95 -3.33 10.55
N GLY A 97 20.08 -2.05 10.21
CA GLY A 97 21.33 -1.40 9.80
C GLY A 97 22.43 -1.45 10.85
N ARG A 98 22.07 -1.61 12.14
CA ARG A 98 23.03 -1.81 13.23
C ARG A 98 23.66 -3.21 13.23
N MET A 99 23.00 -4.18 12.61
CA MET A 99 23.46 -5.57 12.49
C MET A 99 24.08 -5.86 11.11
N ASP A 100 23.59 -5.19 10.07
CA ASP A 100 24.10 -5.24 8.70
C ASP A 100 23.92 -3.87 8.03
N GLY A 101 25.02 -3.14 7.83
CA GLY A 101 25.00 -1.81 7.21
C GLY A 101 24.43 -1.81 5.78
N GLU A 102 24.52 -2.93 5.08
CA GLU A 102 24.04 -3.11 3.71
C GLU A 102 22.60 -3.64 3.65
N PHE A 103 21.95 -3.86 4.80
CA PHE A 103 20.63 -4.49 4.88
C PHE A 103 19.59 -3.83 3.96
N PHE A 104 19.60 -2.49 3.89
CA PHE A 104 18.67 -1.74 3.07
C PHE A 104 18.82 -2.06 1.58
N GLY A 105 20.04 -2.02 1.07
CA GLY A 105 20.33 -2.32 -0.34
C GLY A 105 20.05 -3.79 -0.69
N LYS A 106 20.20 -4.69 0.27
CA LYS A 106 19.94 -6.11 0.09
C LYS A 106 18.44 -6.46 0.10
N ASN A 107 17.67 -5.86 1.00
CA ASN A 107 16.33 -6.35 1.35
C ASN A 107 15.18 -5.36 1.07
N CYS A 108 15.45 -4.12 0.67
CA CYS A 108 14.41 -3.07 0.58
C CYS A 108 14.26 -2.44 -0.82
N ASN A 109 14.59 -3.14 -1.91
CA ASN A 109 14.79 -2.51 -3.23
C ASN A 109 13.61 -2.45 -4.22
N SER A 110 12.42 -2.91 -3.90
CA SER A 110 11.45 -3.29 -4.93
C SER A 110 10.33 -2.29 -5.31
N CYS A 111 10.00 -1.27 -4.50
CA CYS A 111 8.67 -0.63 -4.60
C CYS A 111 8.61 0.92 -4.66
N HIS A 112 9.64 1.61 -5.15
CA HIS A 112 9.59 3.08 -5.29
C HIS A 112 9.63 3.53 -6.75
N LEU A 113 8.95 4.65 -7.02
CA LEU A 113 8.76 5.22 -8.35
C LEU A 113 10.11 5.50 -9.03
N LYS A 114 10.34 4.86 -10.17
CA LYS A 114 11.49 5.05 -11.06
C LYS A 114 11.18 6.04 -12.18
N GLY A 115 9.91 6.19 -12.56
CA GLY A 115 9.50 7.13 -13.60
C GLY A 115 7.98 7.16 -13.79
N CYS A 116 7.50 8.08 -14.63
CA CYS A 116 6.07 8.23 -14.91
C CYS A 116 5.46 6.97 -15.55
N THR A 117 6.26 6.23 -16.31
CA THR A 117 5.86 5.02 -17.05
C THR A 117 5.56 3.83 -16.14
N ASP A 118 5.97 3.85 -14.87
CA ASP A 118 5.64 2.81 -13.88
C ASP A 118 4.12 2.64 -13.72
N CYS A 119 3.36 3.72 -13.88
CA CYS A 119 1.89 3.70 -13.82
C CYS A 119 1.24 3.94 -15.19
N HIS A 120 1.96 4.57 -16.13
CA HIS A 120 1.41 4.99 -17.42
C HIS A 120 1.84 4.07 -18.56
N GLY A 121 1.32 2.83 -18.56
CA GLY A 121 1.43 1.89 -19.67
C GLY A 121 2.67 0.98 -19.67
N GLY A 122 3.71 1.28 -18.88
CA GLY A 122 4.85 0.40 -18.61
C GLY A 122 5.81 0.14 -19.78
N LYS A 123 5.35 0.19 -21.03
CA LYS A 123 6.12 -0.16 -22.25
C LYS A 123 6.73 1.04 -22.99
N GLY A 124 6.84 2.20 -22.35
CA GLY A 124 7.50 3.40 -22.92
C GLY A 124 6.70 4.11 -24.02
N HIS A 125 6.42 3.44 -25.14
CA HIS A 125 5.69 4.02 -26.29
C HIS A 125 4.19 3.68 -26.33
N GLU A 126 3.69 2.90 -25.38
CA GLU A 126 2.25 2.59 -25.21
C GLU A 126 1.69 3.33 -23.99
N ILE A 127 1.75 4.67 -23.98
CA ILE A 127 1.34 5.46 -22.82
C ILE A 127 -0.17 5.41 -22.64
N ALA A 128 -0.62 5.00 -21.45
CA ALA A 128 -2.04 4.87 -21.12
C ALA A 128 -2.38 5.55 -19.79
N LYS A 129 -3.68 5.72 -19.53
CA LYS A 129 -4.15 6.07 -18.19
C LYS A 129 -3.88 4.89 -17.23
N PRO A 130 -3.46 5.14 -15.98
CA PRO A 130 -3.22 4.07 -15.02
C PRO A 130 -4.50 3.31 -14.72
N ARG A 131 -4.38 2.00 -14.55
CA ARG A 131 -5.42 1.11 -14.04
C ARG A 131 -5.00 0.61 -12.66
N ASP A 132 -5.94 0.09 -11.90
CA ASP A 132 -5.69 -0.39 -10.53
C ASP A 132 -4.58 -1.45 -10.47
N ARG A 133 -4.50 -2.28 -11.50
CA ARG A 133 -3.45 -3.29 -11.64
C ARG A 133 -2.03 -2.72 -11.67
N ASP A 134 -1.87 -1.51 -12.20
CA ASP A 134 -0.58 -0.85 -12.33
C ASP A 134 -0.11 -0.38 -10.93
N CYS A 135 -1.03 -0.14 -9.99
CA CYS A 135 -0.73 0.15 -8.59
C CYS A 135 -0.20 -1.08 -7.84
N PHE A 136 -0.69 -2.29 -8.16
CA PHE A 136 -0.35 -3.53 -7.45
C PHE A 136 1.05 -4.06 -7.70
N ALA A 137 1.80 -3.47 -8.64
CA ALA A 137 3.24 -3.68 -8.73
C ALA A 137 3.93 -3.38 -7.39
N CYS A 138 3.47 -2.35 -6.68
CA CYS A 138 3.99 -1.93 -5.38
C CYS A 138 2.99 -2.13 -4.22
N HIS A 139 1.70 -1.91 -4.48
CA HIS A 139 0.63 -1.94 -3.48
C HIS A 139 0.03 -3.34 -3.28
N LYS A 140 0.87 -4.32 -2.92
CA LYS A 140 0.46 -5.72 -2.73
C LYS A 140 0.94 -6.31 -1.40
N GLY A 141 0.37 -7.47 -1.05
CA GLY A 141 0.74 -8.23 0.14
C GLY A 141 0.41 -7.47 1.43
N TYR A 142 1.43 -7.10 2.20
CA TYR A 142 1.27 -6.31 3.42
C TYR A 142 1.26 -4.80 3.18
N PHE A 143 1.46 -4.35 1.94
CA PHE A 143 1.10 -2.99 1.53
C PHE A 143 -0.39 -2.96 1.19
N VAL A 144 -1.04 -1.84 1.46
CA VAL A 144 -2.48 -1.70 1.23
C VAL A 144 -2.73 -1.45 -0.26
N GLY A 145 -3.66 -2.20 -0.86
CA GLY A 145 -4.03 -2.14 -2.27
C GLY A 145 -4.74 -3.41 -2.74
N THR A 146 -4.05 -4.55 -2.73
CA THR A 146 -4.67 -5.83 -3.19
C THR A 146 -5.80 -6.31 -2.28
N ASP A 147 -5.83 -5.88 -1.03
CA ASP A 147 -6.94 -6.10 -0.10
C ASP A 147 -8.26 -5.48 -0.57
N TYR A 148 -8.20 -4.36 -1.31
CA TYR A 148 -9.36 -3.72 -1.95
C TYR A 148 -10.12 -4.68 -2.87
N TYR A 149 -9.40 -5.58 -3.54
CA TYR A 149 -9.96 -6.61 -4.41
C TYR A 149 -10.07 -7.99 -3.75
N GLY A 150 -9.97 -8.07 -2.41
CA GLY A 150 -10.16 -9.34 -1.70
C GLY A 150 -8.96 -10.28 -1.79
N MET A 151 -7.75 -9.77 -2.00
CA MET A 151 -6.54 -10.59 -2.13
C MET A 151 -5.59 -10.38 -0.95
N ALA A 152 -5.62 -11.30 0.01
CA ALA A 152 -4.73 -11.29 1.18
C ALA A 152 -3.44 -12.09 0.93
N PRO A 153 -2.30 -11.69 1.54
CA PRO A 153 -1.07 -12.46 1.47
C PRO A 153 -1.23 -13.85 2.13
N ARG A 154 -0.56 -14.85 1.54
CA ARG A 154 -0.42 -16.21 2.10
C ARG A 154 0.81 -16.32 2.98
N GLU A 155 0.87 -17.33 3.84
CA GLU A 155 2.04 -17.67 4.65
C GLU A 155 3.31 -17.92 3.82
N ASP A 156 4.49 -17.56 4.34
CA ASP A 156 5.76 -17.67 3.58
C ASP A 156 6.16 -19.11 3.23
N SER A 157 5.68 -20.10 3.99
CA SER A 157 6.00 -21.49 3.70
C SER A 157 5.52 -21.89 2.31
N MET A 158 6.41 -22.56 1.56
CA MET A 158 6.13 -23.03 0.21
C MET A 158 4.93 -23.98 0.15
N ARG A 159 4.59 -24.66 1.25
CA ARG A 159 3.38 -25.50 1.36
C ARG A 159 2.09 -24.71 1.09
N TYR A 160 2.07 -23.43 1.43
CA TYR A 160 0.88 -22.59 1.32
C TYR A 160 0.83 -21.77 0.04
N GLN A 161 1.89 -21.78 -0.78
CA GLN A 161 1.96 -21.09 -2.07
C GLN A 161 1.21 -21.88 -3.15
N ARG A 162 -0.12 -21.84 -3.09
CA ARG A 162 -1.03 -22.62 -3.94
C ARG A 162 -2.30 -21.83 -4.29
N GLY A 163 -2.99 -22.26 -5.34
CA GLY A 163 -4.23 -21.65 -5.82
C GLY A 163 -3.96 -20.47 -6.75
N ASP A 164 -4.97 -19.61 -6.89
CA ASP A 164 -4.90 -18.46 -7.79
C ASP A 164 -3.72 -17.54 -7.48
N THR A 165 -3.13 -17.01 -8.55
CA THR A 165 -2.03 -16.06 -8.48
C THR A 165 -2.46 -14.71 -9.04
N ALA A 166 -1.98 -13.65 -8.41
CA ALA A 166 -2.12 -12.29 -8.89
C ALA A 166 -0.77 -11.58 -8.70
N TYR A 167 -0.29 -10.90 -9.75
CA TYR A 167 0.95 -10.11 -9.69
C TYR A 167 2.18 -10.91 -9.24
N GLY A 168 2.26 -12.17 -9.70
CA GLY A 168 3.35 -13.09 -9.43
C GLY A 168 3.27 -13.81 -8.08
N GLU A 169 2.20 -13.63 -7.30
CA GLU A 169 2.08 -14.21 -5.96
C GLU A 169 0.73 -14.91 -5.77
N SER A 170 0.75 -16.04 -5.08
CA SER A 170 -0.46 -16.71 -4.64
C SER A 170 -1.11 -15.92 -3.49
N PHE A 171 -2.44 -15.83 -3.50
CA PHE A 171 -3.19 -15.07 -2.49
C PHE A 171 -4.31 -15.90 -1.84
N LEU A 172 -4.73 -15.49 -0.65
CA LEU A 172 -5.95 -15.95 0.00
C LEU A 172 -7.10 -15.10 -0.52
N LYS A 173 -8.11 -15.73 -1.12
CA LYS A 173 -9.34 -15.06 -1.52
C LYS A 173 -10.14 -14.69 -0.27
N MET A 174 -10.37 -13.40 -0.10
CA MET A 174 -11.12 -12.79 1.00
C MET A 174 -12.29 -11.99 0.43
N THR A 175 -13.17 -11.48 1.30
CA THR A 175 -14.23 -10.56 0.88
C THR A 175 -13.62 -9.24 0.40
N PRO A 176 -13.89 -8.78 -0.83
CA PRO A 176 -13.39 -7.51 -1.33
C PRO A 176 -14.10 -6.30 -0.69
N ASP A 177 -13.53 -5.12 -0.90
CA ASP A 177 -14.16 -3.86 -0.53
C ASP A 177 -15.45 -3.66 -1.32
N LEU A 178 -16.49 -3.15 -0.66
CA LEU A 178 -17.77 -2.86 -1.30
C LEU A 178 -17.63 -1.85 -2.44
N HIS A 179 -16.72 -0.89 -2.33
CA HIS A 179 -16.51 0.12 -3.39
C HIS A 179 -15.87 -0.51 -4.63
N ALA A 180 -14.99 -1.51 -4.45
CA ALA A 180 -14.43 -2.27 -5.56
C ALA A 180 -15.52 -3.09 -6.27
N GLU A 181 -16.39 -3.75 -5.50
CA GLU A 181 -17.57 -4.45 -6.04
C GLU A 181 -18.51 -3.50 -6.79
N ALA A 182 -18.62 -2.25 -6.34
CA ALA A 182 -19.39 -1.20 -6.99
C ALA A 182 -18.68 -0.56 -8.20
N GLY A 183 -17.47 -0.99 -8.54
CA GLY A 183 -16.72 -0.56 -9.72
C GLY A 183 -15.86 0.70 -9.53
N LEU A 184 -15.65 1.18 -8.30
CA LEU A 184 -14.73 2.28 -8.04
C LEU A 184 -13.28 1.80 -8.14
N SER A 185 -12.47 2.57 -8.84
CA SER A 185 -11.04 2.39 -9.02
C SER A 185 -10.22 3.09 -7.92
N CYS A 186 -8.93 2.80 -7.85
CA CYS A 186 -8.00 3.48 -6.95
C CYS A 186 -7.98 4.99 -7.21
N ALA A 187 -8.06 5.42 -8.47
CA ALA A 187 -7.96 6.82 -8.88
C ALA A 187 -9.15 7.68 -8.43
N ASP A 188 -10.32 7.08 -8.17
CA ASP A 188 -11.51 7.77 -7.69
C ASP A 188 -11.32 8.37 -6.29
N CYS A 189 -10.46 7.74 -5.48
CA CYS A 189 -10.03 8.22 -4.17
C CYS A 189 -8.63 8.85 -4.22
N HIS A 190 -7.69 8.25 -4.97
CA HIS A 190 -6.28 8.66 -5.07
C HIS A 190 -5.98 9.40 -6.37
N SER A 191 -6.54 10.61 -6.55
CA SER A 191 -6.24 11.42 -7.75
C SER A 191 -4.77 11.84 -7.80
N MET A 192 -4.21 11.95 -9.02
CA MET A 192 -2.84 12.43 -9.21
C MET A 192 -2.59 13.81 -8.58
N ALA A 193 -3.57 14.71 -8.63
CA ALA A 193 -3.48 16.01 -7.96
C ALA A 193 -3.28 15.87 -6.44
N SER A 194 -3.95 14.91 -5.80
CA SER A 194 -3.75 14.63 -4.38
C SER A 194 -2.35 14.08 -4.09
N LEU A 195 -1.87 13.15 -4.93
CA LEU A 195 -0.57 12.50 -4.79
C LEU A 195 0.58 13.51 -4.99
N VAL A 196 0.49 14.37 -6.01
CA VAL A 196 1.45 15.47 -6.26
C VAL A 196 1.47 16.47 -5.11
N ALA A 197 0.31 16.75 -4.49
CA ALA A 197 0.20 17.57 -3.29
C ALA A 197 0.72 16.87 -2.01
N GLY A 198 1.12 15.60 -2.08
CA GLY A 198 1.57 14.82 -0.93
C GLY A 198 0.44 14.37 0.00
N ARG A 199 -0.82 14.46 -0.45
CA ARG A 199 -1.99 13.96 0.29
C ARG A 199 -2.16 12.47 0.02
N SER A 200 -2.60 11.74 1.04
CA SER A 200 -2.85 10.29 0.92
C SER A 200 -4.12 9.96 0.15
N SER A 201 -5.08 10.88 0.05
CA SER A 201 -6.32 10.73 -0.72
C SER A 201 -6.86 12.11 -1.11
N SER A 202 -7.61 12.18 -2.21
CA SER A 202 -8.44 13.35 -2.57
C SER A 202 -9.80 13.37 -1.90
N LYS A 203 -10.30 12.21 -1.44
CA LYS A 203 -11.62 12.07 -0.82
C LYS A 203 -11.56 11.23 0.44
N GLY A 204 -12.36 11.61 1.44
CA GLY A 204 -12.66 10.83 2.63
C GLY A 204 -14.08 10.27 2.57
N CYS A 205 -14.44 9.48 3.58
CA CYS A 205 -15.75 8.81 3.63
C CYS A 205 -16.91 9.82 3.57
N ARG A 206 -16.79 10.96 4.28
CA ARG A 206 -17.85 11.97 4.38
C ARG A 206 -18.01 12.86 3.15
N ASP A 207 -17.07 12.80 2.20
CA ASP A 207 -17.22 13.51 0.92
C ASP A 207 -18.25 12.83 0.00
N CYS A 208 -18.57 11.56 0.27
CA CYS A 208 -19.55 10.77 -0.48
C CYS A 208 -20.69 10.21 0.40
N HIS A 209 -20.48 10.11 1.72
CA HIS A 209 -21.42 9.47 2.63
C HIS A 209 -21.86 10.39 3.77
N GLU A 210 -23.17 10.48 3.96
CA GLU A 210 -23.77 11.11 5.13
C GLU A 210 -24.13 10.03 6.17
N PRO A 211 -23.56 10.08 7.39
CA PRO A 211 -23.91 9.13 8.45
C PRO A 211 -25.37 9.28 8.87
N LYS A 212 -26.17 8.25 8.63
CA LYS A 212 -27.59 8.23 9.02
C LYS A 212 -27.73 7.96 10.52
N LEU A 213 -28.42 8.85 11.25
CA LEU A 213 -28.71 8.70 12.68
C LEU A 213 -29.68 7.54 12.98
N SER A 214 -30.35 6.95 12.00
CA SER A 214 -31.13 5.72 12.24
C SER A 214 -30.24 4.54 12.68
N VAL A 215 -28.97 4.54 12.30
CA VAL A 215 -27.95 3.58 12.76
C VAL A 215 -27.57 3.92 14.20
N VAL A 216 -27.66 2.93 15.10
CA VAL A 216 -27.41 3.10 16.55
C VAL A 216 -26.04 3.71 16.80
N GLU A 217 -25.03 3.18 16.13
CA GLU A 217 -23.64 3.57 16.31
C GLU A 217 -23.37 5.01 15.83
N HIS A 218 -24.09 5.50 14.82
CA HIS A 218 -23.94 6.88 14.32
C HIS A 218 -24.58 7.93 15.25
N ARG A 219 -25.59 7.56 16.06
CA ARG A 219 -26.17 8.46 17.06
C ARG A 219 -25.24 8.78 18.21
N ILE A 220 -24.23 7.95 18.44
CA ILE A 220 -23.26 8.13 19.51
C ILE A 220 -22.21 9.12 19.00
N ALA A 221 -22.31 10.37 19.43
CA ALA A 221 -21.42 11.46 18.99
C ALA A 221 -19.93 11.08 19.07
N ALA A 222 -19.52 10.39 20.14
CA ALA A 222 -18.14 9.93 20.31
C ALA A 222 -17.65 9.00 19.19
N HIS A 223 -18.51 8.19 18.56
CA HIS A 223 -18.11 7.36 17.43
C HIS A 223 -17.81 8.21 16.18
N LEU A 224 -18.61 9.24 15.90
CA LEU A 224 -18.38 10.12 14.74
C LEU A 224 -17.22 11.10 14.95
N GLU A 225 -17.01 11.54 16.19
CA GLU A 225 -16.02 12.55 16.53
C GLU A 225 -14.64 11.93 16.81
N LYS A 226 -14.59 10.81 17.53
CA LYS A 226 -13.34 10.26 18.09
C LYS A 226 -12.86 9.00 17.38
N MET A 227 -13.56 8.51 16.36
CA MET A 227 -13.15 7.34 15.59
C MET A 227 -13.05 7.66 14.10
N GLU A 228 -12.23 6.89 13.40
CA GLU A 228 -12.27 6.81 11.95
C GLU A 228 -13.40 5.87 11.52
N CYS A 229 -14.06 6.17 10.41
CA CYS A 229 -15.17 5.34 9.91
C CYS A 229 -14.72 3.90 9.64
N TRP A 230 -13.51 3.74 9.11
CA TRP A 230 -12.91 2.43 8.82
C TRP A 230 -12.48 1.66 10.08
N ALA A 231 -12.52 2.24 11.28
CA ALA A 231 -12.37 1.45 12.52
C ALA A 231 -13.53 0.46 12.73
N CYS A 232 -14.71 0.82 12.21
CA CYS A 232 -15.93 0.01 12.29
C CYS A 232 -16.21 -0.73 10.98
N HIS A 233 -15.90 -0.08 9.85
CA HIS A 233 -16.31 -0.54 8.53
C HIS A 233 -15.30 -1.46 7.81
N SER A 234 -14.05 -1.58 8.27
CA SER A 234 -13.10 -2.54 7.68
C SER A 234 -13.38 -3.96 8.18
N ALA A 235 -13.67 -4.87 7.25
CA ALA A 235 -14.03 -6.26 7.58
C ALA A 235 -12.83 -7.09 8.06
N TRP A 236 -11.67 -6.88 7.44
CA TRP A 236 -10.45 -7.63 7.75
C TRP A 236 -9.22 -6.84 7.34
N ALA A 237 -8.05 -7.24 7.81
CA ALA A 237 -6.79 -6.71 7.32
C ALA A 237 -5.68 -7.74 7.35
N ALA A 238 -4.75 -7.64 6.38
CA ALA A 238 -3.51 -8.38 6.43
C ALA A 238 -2.62 -7.90 7.58
N GLN A 239 -2.32 -8.81 8.50
CA GLN A 239 -1.47 -8.57 9.67
C GLN A 239 -0.34 -9.60 9.73
N GLU A 240 0.87 -9.14 10.04
CA GLU A 240 2.07 -9.97 10.23
C GLU A 240 2.67 -9.65 11.59
N TYR A 241 2.86 -10.66 12.43
CA TYR A 241 3.37 -10.56 13.78
C TYR A 241 4.70 -11.30 13.87
N GLY A 242 5.74 -10.61 14.34
CA GLY A 242 7.09 -11.16 14.51
C GLY A 242 7.72 -11.57 13.18
N THR A 243 8.27 -10.63 12.43
CA THR A 243 9.05 -10.89 11.22
C THR A 243 10.47 -11.30 11.60
N PHE A 244 10.93 -12.45 11.15
CA PHE A 244 12.29 -12.93 11.35
C PHE A 244 13.14 -12.67 10.11
N TYR A 245 14.33 -12.12 10.34
CA TYR A 245 15.41 -12.08 9.36
C TYR A 245 16.57 -12.91 9.90
N LEU A 246 16.76 -14.09 9.32
CA LEU A 246 17.85 -14.98 9.64
C LEU A 246 18.94 -14.79 8.58
N ARG A 247 20.12 -14.29 8.98
CA ARG A 247 21.28 -14.17 8.08
C ARG A 247 22.11 -15.43 8.20
N PHE A 248 22.52 -16.01 7.06
CA PHE A 248 23.33 -17.21 7.03
C PHE A 248 24.69 -16.95 6.37
N ALA A 249 25.75 -17.52 6.94
CA ALA A 249 27.05 -17.67 6.30
C ALA A 249 27.58 -19.10 6.53
N GLU A 250 28.07 -19.74 5.46
CA GLU A 250 28.65 -21.10 5.53
C GLU A 250 27.77 -22.11 6.30
N SER A 251 26.45 -22.06 6.09
CA SER A 251 25.48 -22.80 6.91
C SER A 251 24.53 -23.60 6.03
N PRO A 252 24.81 -24.90 5.80
CA PRO A 252 23.91 -25.79 5.04
C PRO A 252 22.48 -25.84 5.57
N SER A 253 22.28 -25.59 6.88
CA SER A 253 20.95 -25.54 7.50
C SER A 253 20.00 -24.53 6.85
N LYS A 254 20.52 -23.50 6.17
CA LYS A 254 19.73 -22.52 5.40
C LYS A 254 18.75 -23.19 4.43
N ASP A 255 19.15 -24.30 3.81
CA ASP A 255 18.35 -24.99 2.79
C ASP A 255 17.21 -25.83 3.39
N SER A 256 17.26 -26.11 4.70
CA SER A 256 16.16 -26.77 5.43
C SER A 256 14.91 -25.89 5.55
N TYR A 257 15.05 -24.56 5.40
CA TYR A 257 13.93 -23.62 5.49
C TYR A 257 13.10 -23.61 4.20
N ARG A 258 11.93 -24.28 4.24
CA ARG A 258 10.99 -24.34 3.11
C ARG A 258 10.06 -23.12 3.04
N VAL A 259 10.65 -21.94 2.88
CA VAL A 259 9.94 -20.66 2.74
C VAL A 259 10.28 -19.98 1.41
N ARG A 260 9.49 -18.98 1.04
CA ARG A 260 9.73 -18.10 -0.10
C ARG A 260 11.13 -17.46 -0.03
N ARG A 261 11.88 -17.56 -1.13
CA ARG A 261 13.24 -16.99 -1.26
C ARG A 261 13.26 -15.63 -1.96
N ASP A 262 12.15 -15.22 -2.58
CA ASP A 262 11.99 -13.96 -3.30
C ASP A 262 11.72 -12.75 -2.38
N GLN A 263 11.66 -12.97 -1.06
CA GLN A 263 11.32 -11.93 -0.07
C GLN A 263 12.52 -11.31 0.64
N ALA A 264 13.73 -11.83 0.42
CA ALA A 264 14.96 -11.36 1.03
C ALA A 264 16.14 -11.61 0.08
N SER A 265 17.30 -11.00 0.36
CA SER A 265 18.51 -11.31 -0.40
C SER A 265 18.98 -12.75 -0.17
N GLU A 266 19.86 -13.24 -1.04
CA GLU A 266 20.28 -14.65 -1.05
C GLU A 266 20.76 -15.14 0.31
N GLU A 267 21.56 -14.37 1.04
CA GLU A 267 22.11 -14.75 2.35
C GLU A 267 21.07 -14.73 3.49
N TYR A 268 19.84 -14.28 3.23
CA TYR A 268 18.79 -14.18 4.23
C TYR A 268 17.68 -15.21 4.02
N VAL A 269 17.08 -15.61 5.14
CA VAL A 269 15.78 -16.27 5.20
C VAL A 269 14.83 -15.36 5.96
N LYS A 270 13.72 -15.02 5.32
CA LYS A 270 12.64 -14.26 5.94
C LYS A 270 11.46 -15.18 6.24
N SER A 271 10.91 -15.04 7.44
CA SER A 271 9.65 -15.67 7.83
C SER A 271 8.89 -14.76 8.79
N ALA A 272 7.70 -15.20 9.21
CA ALA A 272 6.93 -14.55 10.26
C ALA A 272 6.47 -15.60 11.28
N TYR A 273 6.31 -15.16 12.54
CA TYR A 273 5.76 -16.00 13.60
C TYR A 273 4.28 -16.29 13.36
N LEU A 274 3.52 -15.26 12.99
CA LEU A 274 2.08 -15.38 12.79
C LEU A 274 1.57 -14.38 11.76
N ARG A 275 0.70 -14.84 10.86
CA ARG A 275 -0.10 -13.98 10.00
C ARG A 275 -1.59 -14.15 10.27
N LYS A 276 -2.32 -13.04 10.24
CA LYS A 276 -3.75 -13.01 10.54
C LYS A 276 -4.51 -12.09 9.60
N GLN A 277 -5.61 -12.61 9.05
CA GLN A 277 -6.46 -11.91 8.08
C GLN A 277 -7.85 -11.61 8.68
N ASP A 278 -7.92 -11.43 10.00
CA ASP A 278 -9.14 -11.04 10.70
C ASP A 278 -9.21 -9.52 10.91
N ALA A 279 -10.16 -9.08 11.73
CA ALA A 279 -10.30 -7.67 12.04
C ALA A 279 -9.05 -7.19 12.83
N PRO A 280 -8.36 -6.12 12.40
CA PRO A 280 -7.11 -5.67 13.01
C PRO A 280 -7.31 -5.01 14.39
N PRO A 281 -6.32 -5.04 15.28
CA PRO A 281 -6.36 -4.26 16.52
C PRO A 281 -6.60 -2.76 16.28
N LEU A 282 -7.03 -2.07 17.32
CA LEU A 282 -7.36 -0.65 17.32
C LEU A 282 -6.38 0.11 18.24
N GLY A 283 -6.01 1.30 17.78
CA GLY A 283 -5.22 2.27 18.53
C GLY A 283 -5.66 3.67 18.16
N LEU A 284 -4.80 4.65 18.40
CA LEU A 284 -5.01 6.05 18.00
C LEU A 284 -4.10 6.39 16.83
N ASN A 285 -4.63 7.07 15.83
CA ASN A 285 -3.80 7.65 14.76
C ASN A 285 -3.22 9.02 15.18
N GLY A 286 -2.44 9.65 14.30
CA GLY A 286 -1.82 10.95 14.55
C GLY A 286 -2.81 12.11 14.78
N ARG A 287 -4.11 11.92 14.52
CA ARG A 287 -5.18 12.87 14.87
C ARG A 287 -5.85 12.56 16.21
N GLY A 288 -5.37 11.56 16.95
CA GLY A 288 -5.96 11.10 18.22
C GLY A 288 -7.28 10.32 18.07
N LYS A 289 -7.65 9.95 16.84
CA LYS A 289 -8.87 9.17 16.56
C LYS A 289 -8.60 7.68 16.62
N VAL A 290 -9.58 6.91 17.11
CA VAL A 290 -9.53 5.44 17.11
C VAL A 290 -9.49 4.96 15.66
N SER A 291 -8.48 4.17 15.32
CA SER A 291 -8.22 3.66 13.98
C SER A 291 -7.65 2.25 14.06
N PRO A 292 -7.85 1.41 13.03
CA PRO A 292 -7.08 0.19 12.85
C PRO A 292 -5.58 0.47 12.95
N ILE A 293 -4.90 -0.35 13.72
CA ILE A 293 -3.45 -0.43 13.78
C ILE A 293 -3.02 -1.84 13.40
N ARG A 294 -1.82 -1.97 12.86
CA ARG A 294 -1.18 -3.27 12.67
C ARG A 294 0.32 -3.15 12.93
N PRO A 295 1.01 -4.28 13.17
CA PRO A 295 2.46 -4.28 13.12
C PRO A 295 2.92 -3.73 11.76
N GLN A 296 3.85 -2.78 11.79
CA GLN A 296 4.59 -2.38 10.60
C GLN A 296 5.85 -3.21 10.50
N PHE A 297 6.63 -3.25 11.60
CA PHE A 297 7.80 -4.10 11.77
C PHE A 297 7.94 -4.47 13.24
N ILE A 298 7.55 -5.70 13.59
CA ILE A 298 8.04 -6.37 14.80
C ILE A 298 9.17 -7.28 14.33
N GLY A 299 10.38 -6.74 14.29
CA GLY A 299 11.53 -7.34 13.60
C GLY A 299 12.47 -8.04 14.56
N TYR A 300 12.71 -9.32 14.30
CA TYR A 300 13.69 -10.16 14.97
C TYR A 300 14.83 -10.50 14.02
N PHE A 301 16.03 -10.61 14.58
CA PHE A 301 17.24 -10.92 13.82
C PHE A 301 18.05 -12.01 14.52
N THR A 302 18.57 -12.94 13.71
CA THR A 302 19.55 -13.95 14.12
C THR A 302 20.63 -14.02 13.06
N ASP A 303 21.91 -13.97 13.48
CA ASP A 303 23.05 -14.25 12.60
C ASP A 303 23.47 -15.70 12.82
N ILE A 304 23.54 -16.51 11.75
CA ILE A 304 23.84 -17.94 11.80
C ILE A 304 25.09 -18.18 10.96
N ARG A 305 26.13 -18.72 11.59
CA ARG A 305 27.40 -19.04 10.94
C ARG A 305 27.80 -20.45 11.27
N GLN A 306 28.18 -21.23 10.26
CA GLN A 306 28.56 -22.64 10.44
C GLN A 306 27.49 -23.42 11.25
N ASP A 307 26.21 -23.18 10.89
CA ASP A 307 25.02 -23.76 11.55
C ASP A 307 24.87 -23.46 13.05
N ARG A 308 25.48 -22.37 13.54
CA ARG A 308 25.34 -21.90 14.92
C ARG A 308 24.93 -20.44 14.96
N ALA A 309 24.01 -20.11 15.88
CA ALA A 309 23.69 -18.73 16.17
C ALA A 309 24.92 -18.00 16.73
N VAL A 310 25.18 -16.82 16.18
CA VAL A 310 26.17 -15.88 16.70
C VAL A 310 25.42 -14.90 17.60
N TRP A 311 25.81 -14.87 18.88
CA TRP A 311 25.10 -14.14 19.94
C TRP A 311 23.72 -14.74 20.26
N GLU A 312 22.77 -13.88 20.63
CA GLU A 312 21.41 -14.25 20.97
C GLU A 312 20.58 -14.50 19.71
N GLU A 313 19.85 -15.60 19.68
CA GLU A 313 18.78 -15.82 18.71
C GLU A 313 17.62 -14.84 18.95
N ASN A 314 16.86 -14.54 17.90
CA ASN A 314 15.63 -13.76 17.97
C ASN A 314 15.82 -12.41 18.67
N ARG A 315 16.93 -11.72 18.34
CA ARG A 315 17.17 -10.38 18.87
C ARG A 315 16.13 -9.40 18.33
N LEU A 316 15.35 -8.80 19.22
CA LEU A 316 14.37 -7.77 18.84
C LEU A 316 15.09 -6.49 18.39
N LEU A 317 14.90 -6.11 17.13
CA LEU A 317 15.48 -4.89 16.56
C LEU A 317 14.45 -3.76 16.42
N ALA A 318 13.17 -4.10 16.30
CA ALA A 318 12.08 -3.13 16.23
C ALA A 318 10.76 -3.76 16.71
N ALA A 319 9.92 -2.97 17.34
CA ALA A 319 8.54 -3.33 17.68
C ALA A 319 7.61 -2.15 17.34
N GLU A 320 7.55 -1.84 16.05
CA GLU A 320 6.88 -0.68 15.48
C GLU A 320 5.55 -1.08 14.83
N TRP A 321 4.47 -0.42 15.24
CA TRP A 321 3.12 -0.52 14.71
C TRP A 321 2.77 0.74 13.93
N LYS A 322 1.73 0.67 13.10
CA LYS A 322 1.17 1.85 12.43
C LYS A 322 -0.35 1.82 12.43
N ALA A 323 -0.95 2.99 12.60
CA ALA A 323 -2.34 3.24 12.23
C ALA A 323 -2.48 3.29 10.70
N PHE A 324 -3.54 2.68 10.19
CA PHE A 324 -3.78 2.57 8.75
C PHE A 324 -5.27 2.41 8.43
N PHE A 325 -5.59 2.42 7.14
CA PHE A 325 -6.91 2.12 6.60
C PHE A 325 -6.85 0.81 5.81
N PRO A 326 -7.37 -0.32 6.35
CA PRO A 326 -7.57 -1.55 5.59
C PRO A 326 -8.67 -1.31 4.55
N HIS A 327 -8.33 -1.41 3.26
CA HIS A 327 -9.25 -1.12 2.16
C HIS A 327 -10.19 -2.31 1.97
N THR A 328 -11.00 -2.59 2.99
CA THR A 328 -11.88 -3.77 3.07
C THR A 328 -13.24 -3.34 3.62
N VAL A 329 -13.69 -2.16 3.22
CA VAL A 329 -14.92 -1.53 3.70
C VAL A 329 -16.14 -2.38 3.35
N ARG A 330 -16.99 -2.63 4.34
CA ARG A 330 -18.29 -3.29 4.20
C ARG A 330 -19.39 -2.49 4.90
N ARG A 331 -20.64 -2.81 4.52
CA ARG A 331 -21.84 -2.28 5.21
C ARG A 331 -22.00 -2.87 6.60
N GLY A 332 -21.74 -4.17 6.74
CA GLY A 332 -21.74 -4.88 8.01
C GLY A 332 -20.57 -4.44 8.88
N THR A 333 -20.82 -4.29 10.17
CA THR A 333 -19.84 -3.84 11.17
C THR A 333 -19.79 -4.81 12.34
N VAL A 334 -18.71 -4.73 13.13
CA VAL A 334 -18.63 -5.44 14.42
C VAL A 334 -19.77 -5.02 15.34
N MET A 335 -20.19 -5.94 16.22
CA MET A 335 -21.08 -5.64 17.33
C MET A 335 -20.31 -4.91 18.45
N CYS A 336 -21.03 -4.29 19.39
CA CYS A 336 -20.42 -3.42 20.41
C CYS A 336 -19.34 -4.14 21.24
N GLU A 337 -19.56 -5.40 21.61
CA GLU A 337 -18.64 -6.28 22.33
C GLU A 337 -17.35 -6.54 21.55
N GLY A 338 -17.38 -6.49 20.22
CA GLY A 338 -16.19 -6.63 19.37
C GLY A 338 -15.12 -5.58 19.64
N CYS A 339 -15.49 -4.47 20.29
CA CYS A 339 -14.56 -3.44 20.77
C CYS A 339 -14.67 -3.20 22.29
N HIS A 340 -15.89 -3.03 22.82
CA HIS A 340 -16.13 -2.68 24.22
C HIS A 340 -15.99 -3.86 25.20
N ASP A 341 -15.81 -5.08 24.71
CA ASP A 341 -15.59 -6.29 25.52
C ASP A 341 -14.49 -7.19 24.93
N ASN A 342 -13.50 -6.55 24.30
CA ASN A 342 -12.44 -7.25 23.60
C ASN A 342 -11.09 -6.62 23.96
N PRO A 343 -10.48 -7.03 25.09
CA PRO A 343 -9.21 -6.44 25.53
C PRO A 343 -8.08 -6.66 24.51
N ARG A 344 -8.10 -7.79 23.80
CA ARG A 344 -7.15 -8.09 22.73
C ARG A 344 -7.23 -7.07 21.58
N ARG A 345 -8.42 -6.51 21.31
CA ARG A 345 -8.63 -5.44 20.32
C ARG A 345 -7.75 -4.22 20.58
N PHE A 346 -7.37 -3.96 21.83
CA PHE A 346 -6.56 -2.81 22.24
C PHE A 346 -5.21 -3.20 22.87
N LEU A 347 -4.76 -4.43 22.63
CA LEU A 347 -3.49 -4.98 23.14
C LEU A 347 -3.45 -5.01 24.69
N PHE A 348 -4.55 -5.44 25.29
CA PHE A 348 -4.65 -5.71 26.73
C PHE A 348 -4.97 -7.19 26.99
N GLU A 349 -4.49 -8.11 26.14
CA GLU A 349 -4.77 -9.55 26.29
C GLU A 349 -4.25 -10.07 27.65
N PRO A 350 -5.14 -10.60 28.51
CA PRO A 350 -4.75 -11.14 29.80
C PRO A 350 -3.73 -12.27 29.66
N ALA A 351 -2.78 -12.37 30.58
CA ALA A 351 -1.74 -13.39 30.53
C ALA A 351 -2.31 -14.82 30.51
N ALA A 352 -3.41 -15.07 31.22
CA ALA A 352 -4.09 -16.36 31.25
C ALA A 352 -4.74 -16.76 29.91
N ASP A 353 -5.03 -15.80 29.03
CA ASP A 353 -5.67 -16.04 27.73
C ASP A 353 -4.65 -16.17 26.58
N ARG A 354 -3.34 -16.03 26.89
CA ARG A 354 -2.28 -16.05 25.88
C ARG A 354 -2.07 -17.46 25.35
N ILE A 355 -2.37 -17.62 24.06
CA ILE A 355 -2.05 -18.85 23.31
C ILE A 355 -0.58 -18.83 22.87
N TYR A 356 -0.05 -17.67 22.51
CA TYR A 356 1.32 -17.51 22.01
C TYR A 356 2.25 -17.07 23.14
N GLN A 357 3.18 -17.94 23.52
CA GLN A 357 4.10 -17.73 24.64
C GLN A 357 5.48 -17.30 24.14
N LEU A 358 5.56 -16.06 23.65
CA LEU A 358 6.75 -15.57 22.94
C LEU A 358 8.06 -15.74 23.71
N GLN A 359 8.04 -15.55 25.03
CA GLN A 359 9.23 -15.70 25.89
C GLN A 359 9.66 -17.17 26.03
N ALA A 360 8.71 -18.11 26.04
CA ALA A 360 9.02 -19.54 26.01
C ALA A 360 9.59 -19.97 24.64
N ASP A 361 9.20 -19.27 23.57
CA ASP A 361 9.72 -19.45 22.21
C ASP A 361 11.04 -18.67 21.97
N GLY A 362 11.67 -18.13 23.02
CA GLY A 362 12.97 -17.46 22.93
C GLY A 362 12.94 -16.03 22.38
N MET A 363 11.80 -15.35 22.37
CA MET A 363 11.68 -13.93 22.02
C MET A 363 11.61 -13.02 23.26
N THR A 364 11.97 -11.76 23.10
CA THR A 364 12.03 -10.81 24.23
C THR A 364 10.72 -10.06 24.52
N LEU A 365 9.78 -9.99 23.56
CA LEU A 365 8.47 -9.36 23.81
C LEU A 365 7.60 -10.28 24.68
N PRO A 366 6.84 -9.74 25.64
CA PRO A 366 5.95 -10.56 26.48
C PRO A 366 4.74 -11.11 25.71
N SER A 367 4.21 -10.34 24.76
CA SER A 367 3.13 -10.74 23.84
C SER A 367 3.01 -9.73 22.71
N PHE A 368 2.48 -10.15 21.56
CA PHE A 368 2.08 -9.21 20.51
C PHE A 368 0.85 -8.37 20.88
N TRP A 369 0.01 -8.85 21.81
CA TRP A 369 -1.16 -8.13 22.33
C TRP A 369 -0.91 -7.50 23.69
N ASP A 370 0.33 -7.04 23.90
CA ASP A 370 0.76 -6.27 25.07
C ASP A 370 1.47 -5.00 24.57
N GLN A 371 1.12 -3.83 25.09
CA GLN A 371 1.69 -2.57 24.61
C GLN A 371 3.15 -2.36 25.02
N SER A 372 3.65 -3.10 26.02
CA SER A 372 4.96 -2.90 26.64
C SER A 372 6.10 -3.20 25.65
N GLY A 373 7.06 -2.28 25.56
CA GLY A 373 8.20 -2.41 24.65
C GLY A 373 7.86 -2.19 23.17
N GLN A 374 6.61 -1.86 22.85
CA GLN A 374 6.13 -1.60 21.49
C GLN A 374 5.71 -0.13 21.33
N LYS A 375 5.58 0.36 20.08
CA LYS A 375 5.07 1.72 19.82
C LYS A 375 4.33 1.82 18.49
N VAL A 376 3.38 2.75 18.39
CA VAL A 376 2.72 3.13 17.12
C VAL A 376 3.42 4.36 16.54
N VAL A 377 4.00 4.25 15.34
CA VAL A 377 4.90 5.29 14.79
C VAL A 377 4.19 6.54 14.26
N ASN A 378 2.91 6.43 13.95
CA ASN A 378 2.08 7.52 13.41
C ASN A 378 0.82 7.74 14.27
N GLY A 379 0.96 7.59 15.59
CA GLY A 379 -0.13 7.67 16.54
C GLY A 379 0.30 7.15 17.91
N SER A 380 -0.60 6.43 18.58
CA SER A 380 -0.31 5.78 19.87
C SER A 380 -1.21 4.57 20.09
N PHE A 381 -0.85 3.73 21.07
CA PHE A 381 -1.82 2.76 21.57
C PHE A 381 -2.92 3.46 22.39
N LEU A 382 -4.07 2.80 22.56
CA LEU A 382 -5.12 3.34 23.42
C LEU A 382 -4.65 3.28 24.88
N PRO A 383 -4.66 4.40 25.63
CA PRO A 383 -4.26 4.37 27.04
C PRO A 383 -5.17 3.46 27.87
N ALA A 384 -4.59 2.71 28.81
CA ALA A 384 -5.34 1.75 29.64
C ALA A 384 -6.51 2.39 30.40
N ALA A 385 -6.35 3.63 30.91
CA ALA A 385 -7.43 4.36 31.57
C ALA A 385 -8.61 4.64 30.62
N ARG A 386 -8.32 5.02 29.37
CA ARG A 386 -9.33 5.26 28.34
C ARG A 386 -10.02 3.97 27.89
N TYR A 387 -9.27 2.86 27.82
CA TYR A 387 -9.86 1.54 27.57
C TYR A 387 -10.82 1.13 28.68
N ARG A 388 -10.42 1.27 29.95
CA ARG A 388 -11.30 0.97 31.10
C ARG A 388 -12.59 1.78 31.05
N GLU A 389 -12.52 3.06 30.70
CA GLU A 389 -13.71 3.90 30.52
C GLU A 389 -14.58 3.42 29.35
N LEU A 390 -13.98 3.14 28.20
CA LEU A 390 -14.65 2.62 27.00
C LEU A 390 -15.42 1.32 27.31
N SER A 391 -14.84 0.43 28.13
CA SER A 391 -15.44 -0.86 28.45
C SER A 391 -16.51 -0.82 29.54
N ARG A 392 -16.80 0.36 30.14
CA ARG A 392 -17.86 0.49 31.14
C ARG A 392 -19.23 0.24 30.53
N LYS A 393 -19.94 -0.77 31.05
CA LYS A 393 -21.31 -1.14 30.63
C LYS A 393 -22.35 -0.22 31.26
N THR A 394 -22.32 1.07 30.92
CA THR A 394 -23.27 2.08 31.41
C THR A 394 -24.72 1.74 31.00
N PRO A 395 -25.74 2.30 31.67
CA PRO A 395 -27.13 2.12 31.24
C PRO A 395 -27.38 2.54 29.79
N ALA A 396 -26.71 3.60 29.33
CA ALA A 396 -26.77 4.04 27.93
C ALA A 396 -26.20 2.99 26.97
N TYR A 397 -25.03 2.40 27.31
CA TYR A 397 -24.46 1.28 26.54
C TYR A 397 -25.45 0.12 26.45
N ARG A 398 -26.01 -0.32 27.58
CA ARG A 398 -26.91 -1.50 27.62
C ARG A 398 -28.15 -1.27 26.75
N ARG A 399 -28.75 -0.08 26.81
CA ARG A 399 -29.90 0.28 25.96
C ARG A 399 -29.54 0.24 24.47
N ALA A 400 -28.45 0.90 24.08
CA ALA A 400 -28.00 0.93 22.68
C ALA A 400 -27.64 -0.47 22.18
N TYR A 401 -27.01 -1.28 23.03
CA TYR A 401 -26.65 -2.66 22.74
C TYR A 401 -27.88 -3.53 22.47
N LEU A 402 -28.90 -3.46 23.33
CA LEU A 402 -30.17 -4.16 23.14
C LEU A 402 -30.90 -3.69 21.87
N GLU A 403 -30.93 -2.37 21.61
CA GLU A 403 -31.52 -1.83 20.37
C GLU A 403 -30.81 -2.38 19.12
N ARG A 404 -29.48 -2.49 19.16
CA ARG A 404 -28.68 -3.03 18.06
C ARG A 404 -28.99 -4.51 17.82
N TRP A 405 -29.12 -5.31 18.89
CA TRP A 405 -29.52 -6.72 18.79
C TRP A 405 -30.92 -6.89 18.22
N GLN A 406 -31.89 -6.09 18.69
CA GLN A 406 -33.26 -6.12 18.17
C GLN A 406 -33.28 -5.84 16.66
N LYS A 407 -32.57 -4.79 16.21
CA LYS A 407 -32.44 -4.47 14.78
C LYS A 407 -31.79 -5.58 13.97
N LEU A 408 -30.81 -6.30 14.54
CA LEU A 408 -30.19 -7.42 13.85
C LEU A 408 -31.18 -8.57 13.67
N ILE A 409 -31.95 -8.91 14.71
CA ILE A 409 -32.93 -10.00 14.68
C ILE A 409 -34.09 -9.68 13.73
N ASP A 410 -34.65 -8.46 13.82
CA ASP A 410 -35.81 -8.04 13.01
C ASP A 410 -35.50 -7.96 11.50
N HIS A 411 -34.22 -7.88 11.13
CA HIS A 411 -33.78 -7.88 9.73
C HIS A 411 -33.47 -9.28 9.15
N VAL A 412 -33.44 -10.33 9.97
CA VAL A 412 -33.09 -11.70 9.54
C VAL A 412 -34.29 -12.47 8.96
N GLU A 413 -35.53 -12.07 9.25
CA GLU A 413 -36.72 -12.84 8.85
C GLU A 413 -37.04 -12.87 7.34
N ALA A 414 -36.24 -12.22 6.47
CA ALA A 414 -36.47 -12.20 5.02
C ALA A 414 -35.27 -12.59 4.14
N SER A 415 -34.15 -13.08 4.69
CA SER A 415 -32.91 -13.26 3.91
C SER A 415 -32.69 -14.64 3.27
N SER A 416 -33.63 -15.59 3.42
CA SER A 416 -33.60 -16.86 2.70
C SER A 416 -34.85 -17.03 1.84
N PRO A 417 -34.76 -16.90 0.50
CA PRO A 417 -35.76 -17.52 -0.36
C PRO A 417 -35.62 -19.05 -0.20
N ARG A 418 -36.74 -19.73 0.05
CA ARG A 418 -36.83 -21.20 -0.12
C ARG A 418 -36.60 -21.59 -1.57
#